data_AF-A0AAN8FQ53-F1
#
_entry.id   AF-A0AAN8FQ53-F1
#
_cell.length_a   1.000
_cell.length_b   1.000
_cell.length_c   1.000
_cell.angle_alpha   90.00
_cell.angle_beta   90.00
_cell.angle_gamma   90.00
#
_symmetry.space_group_name_H-M   'P 1'
#
loop_
_entity.id
_entity.type
_entity.pdbx_description
1 polymer ?
#
loop_
_entity_poly.entity_id
_entity_poly.type
_entity_poly.pdbx_seq_one_letter_code
_entity_poly.pdbx_strand_id
1 'polypeptide(L)'
;MDANLRYKVPDGLRPLLEALARETLRSQPHDIVRFAQLFFDELQHHRKSNPNTDIICDPVAYEMFRTDLQRRYKNDDHEERCASPLDEAATKIQAAFRGHCVSHWNTCLTFIERADAFMPCNEQKKLI
;
A
#
# COMPACT_ATOMS: atom_id res chain seq x y z
N MET A 1 44.94 6.04 27.05
CA MET A 1 43.70 6.75 26.68
C MET A 1 43.04 5.93 25.59
N ASP A 2 42.16 5.01 25.97
CA ASP A 2 41.54 4.05 25.06
C ASP A 2 40.61 4.77 24.08
N ALA A 3 40.98 4.75 22.79
CA ALA A 3 40.19 5.33 21.71
C ALA A 3 38.76 4.78 21.64
N ASN A 4 38.52 3.62 22.25
CA ASN A 4 37.24 2.91 22.33
C ASN A 4 36.15 3.62 23.14
N LEU A 5 36.50 4.63 23.95
CA LEU A 5 35.53 5.42 24.74
C LEU A 5 35.19 6.78 24.12
N ARG A 6 35.93 7.22 23.09
CA ARG A 6 35.72 8.53 22.47
C ARG A 6 34.57 8.58 21.47
N TYR A 7 34.27 7.45 20.83
CA TYR A 7 33.24 7.37 19.80
C TYR A 7 32.15 6.39 20.22
N LYS A 8 31.19 6.88 21.01
CA LYS A 8 29.98 6.12 21.34
C LYS A 8 28.93 6.37 20.26
N VAL A 9 28.40 5.28 19.70
CA VAL A 9 27.28 5.34 18.76
C VAL A 9 26.01 5.69 19.55
N PRO A 10 25.19 6.66 19.11
CA PRO A 10 23.92 6.95 19.75
C PRO A 10 22.96 5.75 19.68
N ASP A 11 22.25 5.46 20.78
CA ASP A 11 21.40 4.28 20.90
C ASP A 11 20.27 4.25 19.85
N GLY A 12 19.76 5.42 19.45
CA GLY A 12 18.71 5.55 18.42
C GLY A 12 19.21 5.50 16.96
N LEU A 13 20.52 5.50 16.72
CA LEU A 13 21.06 5.53 15.35
C LEU A 13 20.83 4.19 14.63
N ARG A 14 21.03 3.07 15.33
CA ARG A 14 20.88 1.74 14.74
C ARG A 14 19.44 1.48 14.25
N PRO A 15 18.39 1.65 15.09
CA PRO A 15 17.01 1.48 14.63
C PRO A 15 16.64 2.42 13.48
N LEU A 16 17.13 3.66 13.50
CA LEU A 16 16.87 4.65 12.46
C LEU A 16 17.43 4.24 11.09
N LEU A 17 18.71 3.83 11.05
CA LEU A 17 19.34 3.38 9.81
C LEU A 17 18.76 2.05 9.33
N GLU A 18 18.39 1.17 10.27
CA GLU A 18 17.71 -0.08 9.93
C GLU A 18 16.35 0.16 9.27
N ALA A 19 15.55 1.10 9.80
CA ALA A 19 14.28 1.48 9.18
C ALA A 19 14.48 2.06 7.77
N LEU A 20 15.43 2.98 7.59
CA LEU A 20 15.74 3.53 6.26
C LEU A 20 16.18 2.43 5.29
N ALA A 21 17.05 1.51 5.73
CA ALA A 21 17.51 0.39 4.91
C ALA A 21 16.36 -0.55 4.52
N ARG A 22 15.49 -0.89 5.48
CA ARG A 22 14.30 -1.71 5.24
C ARG A 22 13.41 -1.09 4.18
N GLU A 23 13.11 0.21 4.27
CA GLU A 23 12.24 0.87 3.29
C GLU A 23 12.91 1.05 1.92
N THR A 24 14.23 1.25 1.88
CA THR A 24 14.99 1.28 0.63
C THR A 24 14.93 -0.07 -0.10
N LEU A 25 15.09 -1.18 0.63
CA LEU A 25 14.98 -2.53 0.05
C LEU A 25 13.55 -2.87 -0.43
N ARG A 26 12.53 -2.30 0.21
CA ARG A 26 11.12 -2.50 -0.18
C ARG A 26 10.75 -1.72 -1.43
N SER A 27 11.11 -0.44 -1.47
CA SER A 27 10.73 0.47 -2.56
C SER A 27 11.66 0.39 -3.76
N GLN A 28 12.89 -0.12 -3.57
CA GLN A 28 13.95 -0.19 -4.58
C GLN A 28 14.07 1.11 -5.40
N PRO A 29 14.28 2.27 -4.73
CA PRO A 29 14.32 3.55 -5.42
C PRO A 29 15.54 3.66 -6.34
N HIS A 30 15.39 4.34 -7.47
CA HIS A 30 16.51 4.63 -8.37
C HIS A 30 17.50 5.64 -7.74
N ASP A 31 16.99 6.66 -7.05
CA ASP A 31 17.79 7.63 -6.30
C ASP A 31 17.58 7.45 -4.78
N ILE A 32 18.56 6.80 -4.16
CA ILE A 32 18.57 6.52 -2.72
C ILE A 32 18.70 7.82 -1.90
N VAL A 33 19.42 8.82 -2.40
CA VAL A 33 19.64 10.08 -1.68
C VAL A 33 18.33 10.86 -1.61
N ARG A 34 17.62 10.98 -2.74
CA ARG A 34 16.30 11.59 -2.79
C ARG A 34 15.29 10.85 -1.91
N PHE A 35 15.30 9.52 -1.96
CA PHE A 35 14.46 8.70 -1.08
C PHE A 35 14.76 8.92 0.40
N ALA A 36 16.04 9.01 0.80
CA ALA A 36 16.42 9.26 2.17
C ALA A 36 15.95 10.63 2.68
N GLN A 37 16.02 11.67 1.84
CA GLN A 37 15.46 12.99 2.18
C GLN A 37 13.96 12.89 2.47
N LEU A 38 13.21 12.25 1.57
CA LEU A 38 11.78 12.03 1.74
C LEU A 38 11.45 11.23 3.02
N PHE A 39 12.22 10.18 3.30
CA PHE A 39 12.10 9.38 4.51
C PHE A 39 12.26 10.23 5.78
N PHE A 40 13.31 11.06 5.86
CA PHE A 40 13.54 11.89 7.04
C PHE A 40 12.52 13.02 7.17
N ASP A 41 12.05 13.59 6.07
CA ASP A 41 11.01 14.61 6.07
C ASP A 41 9.67 14.07 6.60
N GLU A 42 9.26 12.89 6.12
CA GLU A 42 8.06 12.20 6.61
C GLU A 42 8.22 11.82 8.09
N LEU A 43 9.40 11.32 8.48
CA LEU A 43 9.67 10.93 9.86
C LEU A 43 9.57 12.13 10.79
N GLN A 44 10.13 13.28 10.40
CA GLN A 44 10.01 14.51 11.16
C GLN A 44 8.56 15.00 11.24
N HIS A 45 7.79 14.86 10.17
CA HIS A 45 6.38 15.21 10.15
C HIS A 45 5.58 14.39 11.18
N HIS A 46 5.78 13.07 11.19
CA HIS A 46 5.14 12.18 12.17
C HIS A 46 5.57 12.49 13.61
N ARG A 47 6.85 12.82 13.85
CA ARG A 47 7.35 13.21 15.19
C ARG A 47 6.74 14.51 15.71
N LYS A 48 6.50 15.48 14.82
CA LYS A 48 5.84 16.74 15.17
C LYS A 48 4.36 16.52 15.50
N SER A 49 3.71 15.60 14.78
CA SER A 49 2.31 15.23 15.02
C SER A 49 2.14 14.42 16.31
N ASN A 50 3.11 13.55 16.64
CA ASN A 50 3.06 12.64 17.78
C ASN A 50 4.35 12.75 18.62
N PRO A 51 4.46 13.75 19.52
CA PRO A 51 5.70 14.01 20.26
C PRO A 51 6.07 12.93 21.29
N ASN A 52 5.11 12.13 21.75
CA ASN A 52 5.30 11.13 22.82
C ASN A 52 5.47 9.69 22.31
N THR A 53 5.45 9.48 20.99
CA THR A 53 5.47 8.13 20.40
C THR A 53 6.77 7.91 19.62
N ASP A 54 7.48 6.82 19.93
CA ASP A 54 8.62 6.39 19.12
C ASP A 54 8.10 5.67 17.86
N ILE A 55 8.05 6.40 16.76
CA ILE A 55 7.53 5.92 15.48
C ILE A 55 8.31 4.72 14.93
N ILE A 56 9.59 4.57 15.27
CA ILE A 56 10.44 3.50 14.73
C ILE A 56 10.26 2.21 15.53
N CYS A 57 10.06 2.34 16.85
CA CYS A 57 9.91 1.18 17.73
C CYS A 57 8.45 0.72 17.87
N ASP A 58 7.46 1.62 17.74
CA ASP A 58 6.05 1.26 17.84
C ASP A 58 5.52 0.70 16.50
N PRO A 59 5.05 -0.56 16.45
CA PRO A 59 4.62 -1.17 15.19
C PRO A 59 3.45 -0.45 14.52
N VAL A 60 2.51 0.11 15.29
CA VAL A 60 1.31 0.75 14.76
C VAL A 60 1.68 2.10 14.14
N ALA A 61 2.45 2.91 14.85
CA ALA A 61 2.97 4.17 14.35
C ALA A 61 3.89 3.96 13.14
N TYR A 62 4.72 2.91 13.15
CA TYR A 62 5.58 2.58 12.03
C TYR A 62 4.78 2.25 10.76
N GLU A 63 3.71 1.46 10.88
CA GLU A 63 2.85 1.14 9.72
C GLU A 63 2.11 2.37 9.17
N MET A 64 1.68 3.30 10.03
CA MET A 64 1.11 4.58 9.60
C MET A 64 2.15 5.43 8.85
N PHE A 65 3.32 5.63 9.46
CA PHE A 65 4.45 6.34 8.84
C PHE A 65 4.82 5.74 7.49
N ARG A 66 4.95 4.43 7.41
CA ARG A 66 5.29 3.72 6.19
C ARG A 66 4.23 3.91 5.09
N THR A 67 2.96 3.86 5.46
CA THR A 67 1.86 4.07 4.49
C THR A 67 1.93 5.46 3.88
N ASP A 68 2.19 6.49 4.69
CA ASP A 68 2.31 7.86 4.22
C ASP A 68 3.58 8.07 3.38
N LEU A 69 4.72 7.51 3.80
CA LEU A 69 5.97 7.52 3.04
C LEU A 69 5.79 6.91 1.64
N GLN A 70 5.17 5.73 1.56
CA GLN A 70 4.92 5.06 0.29
C GLN A 70 3.96 5.85 -0.60
N ARG A 71 2.97 6.53 -0.01
CA ARG A 71 2.07 7.42 -0.75
C ARG A 71 2.84 8.61 -1.32
N ARG A 72 3.64 9.31 -0.51
CA ARG A 72 4.44 10.44 -0.96
C ARG A 72 5.43 10.05 -2.05
N TYR A 73 6.12 8.92 -1.87
CA TYR A 73 7.11 8.45 -2.82
C TYR A 73 6.53 8.17 -4.21
N LYS A 74 5.37 7.48 -4.28
CA LYS A 74 4.67 7.24 -5.55
C LYS A 74 4.18 8.50 -6.25
N ASN A 75 3.97 9.59 -5.52
CA ASN A 75 3.59 10.88 -6.10
C ASN A 75 4.81 11.68 -6.61
N ASP A 76 6.00 11.50 -6.01
CA ASP A 76 7.25 12.16 -6.42
C ASP A 76 7.85 11.47 -7.67
N ASP A 77 7.77 10.14 -7.76
CA ASP A 77 8.17 9.33 -8.93
C ASP A 77 7.02 9.14 -9.93
N HIS A 78 6.46 10.24 -10.45
CA HIS A 78 5.52 10.15 -11.57
C HIS A 78 6.24 9.79 -12.88
N GLU A 79 7.03 8.70 -12.90
CA GLU A 79 7.06 7.84 -14.06
C GLU A 79 5.70 7.15 -14.09
N GLU A 80 4.82 7.66 -14.93
CA GLU A 80 3.61 6.96 -15.35
C GLU A 80 4.02 5.50 -15.62
N ARG A 81 3.61 4.58 -14.76
CA ARG A 81 3.80 3.14 -14.96
C ARG A 81 3.27 2.86 -16.35
N CYS A 82 4.17 2.80 -17.33
CA CYS A 82 3.80 2.52 -18.71
C CYS A 82 3.00 1.24 -18.62
N ALA A 83 1.74 1.28 -19.05
CA ALA A 83 0.84 0.15 -18.96
C ALA A 83 1.62 -1.08 -19.41
N SER A 84 1.98 -1.92 -18.44
CA SER A 84 2.74 -3.12 -18.76
C SER A 84 1.89 -3.90 -19.76
N PRO A 85 2.47 -4.64 -20.72
CA PRO A 85 1.68 -5.51 -21.59
C PRO A 85 0.68 -6.39 -20.81
N LEU A 86 0.98 -6.70 -19.54
CA LEU A 86 0.08 -7.37 -18.60
C LEU A 86 -1.11 -6.51 -18.14
N ASP A 87 -0.91 -5.21 -17.84
CA ASP A 87 -1.95 -4.29 -17.40
C ASP A 87 -2.95 -4.01 -18.56
N GLU A 88 -2.47 -3.96 -19.80
CA GLU A 88 -3.32 -3.88 -21.00
C GLU A 88 -4.14 -5.16 -21.20
N ALA A 89 -3.52 -6.34 -21.07
CA ALA A 89 -4.21 -7.62 -21.16
C ALA A 89 -5.26 -7.80 -20.05
N ALA A 90 -4.91 -7.43 -18.81
CA ALA A 90 -5.83 -7.48 -17.67
C ALA A 90 -7.04 -6.57 -17.91
N THR A 91 -6.82 -5.34 -18.40
CA THR A 91 -7.89 -4.41 -18.74
C THR A 91 -8.79 -4.97 -19.86
N LYS A 92 -8.21 -5.59 -20.90
CA LYS A 92 -8.96 -6.24 -21.98
C LYS A 92 -9.82 -7.40 -21.48
N ILE A 93 -9.27 -8.26 -20.63
CA ILE A 93 -10.00 -9.39 -20.03
C ILE A 93 -11.13 -8.89 -19.13
N GLN A 94 -10.85 -7.90 -18.29
CA GLN A 94 -11.85 -7.32 -17.38
C GLN A 94 -12.97 -6.60 -18.14
N ALA A 95 -12.64 -5.82 -19.17
CA ALA A 95 -13.62 -5.13 -20.00
C ALA A 95 -14.50 -6.13 -20.77
N ALA A 96 -13.89 -7.16 -21.36
CA ALA A 96 -14.62 -8.23 -22.04
C ALA A 96 -15.52 -9.01 -21.09
N PHE A 97 -15.04 -9.34 -19.88
CA PHE A 97 -15.83 -10.06 -18.88
C PHE A 97 -16.99 -9.21 -18.34
N ARG A 98 -16.76 -7.92 -18.05
CA ARG A 98 -17.83 -7.00 -17.63
C ARG A 98 -18.89 -6.85 -18.72
N GLY A 99 -18.48 -6.75 -19.98
CA GLY A 99 -19.40 -6.77 -21.13
C GLY A 99 -20.15 -8.11 -21.26
N HIS A 100 -19.45 -9.23 -21.04
CA HIS A 100 -20.04 -10.57 -21.05
C HIS A 100 -21.07 -10.75 -19.93
N CYS A 101 -20.86 -10.21 -18.73
CA CYS A 101 -21.86 -10.21 -17.65
C CYS A 101 -23.12 -9.40 -18.01
N VAL A 102 -22.97 -8.28 -18.73
CA VAL A 102 -24.10 -7.46 -19.21
C VAL A 102 -24.85 -8.18 -20.35
N SER A 103 -24.15 -8.86 -21.26
CA SER A 103 -24.77 -9.67 -22.32
C SER A 103 -25.43 -10.95 -21.79
N HIS A 104 -24.85 -11.59 -20.77
CA HIS A 104 -25.41 -12.79 -20.15
C HIS A 104 -26.71 -12.50 -19.38
N TRP A 105 -26.91 -11.26 -18.91
CA TRP A 105 -28.17 -10.87 -18.28
C TRP A 105 -29.32 -10.65 -19.28
N ASN A 106 -29.02 -10.27 -20.52
CA ASN A 106 -30.04 -10.06 -21.56
C ASN A 106 -30.47 -11.35 -22.28
N THR A 107 -29.67 -12.42 -22.23
CA THR A 107 -30.08 -13.73 -22.79
C THR A 107 -30.99 -14.52 -21.85
N CYS A 108 -31.05 -14.17 -20.56
CA CYS A 108 -31.92 -14.86 -19.59
C CYS A 108 -33.38 -14.36 -19.59
N LEU A 109 -33.70 -13.21 -20.18
CA LEU A 109 -35.04 -12.61 -20.12
C LEU A 109 -36.04 -13.11 -21.17
N THR A 110 -35.65 -13.99 -22.09
CA THR A 110 -36.58 -14.61 -23.07
C THR A 110 -36.99 -16.05 -22.73
N PHE A 111 -36.58 -16.59 -21.57
CA PHE A 111 -36.82 -18.01 -21.23
C PHE A 111 -37.78 -18.27 -20.06
N ILE A 112 -38.30 -17.23 -19.40
CA ILE A 112 -39.24 -17.41 -18.28
C ILE A 112 -40.59 -16.77 -18.63
N GLU A 113 -41.18 -17.25 -19.72
CA GLU A 113 -42.64 -17.34 -19.90
C GLU A 113 -43.16 -18.67 -19.31
N ARG A 114 -42.35 -19.32 -18.48
CA ARG A 114 -42.62 -20.66 -17.95
C ARG A 114 -42.11 -20.73 -16.53
N ALA A 115 -43.07 -20.80 -15.61
CA ALA A 115 -42.94 -20.95 -14.16
C ALA A 115 -42.89 -19.64 -13.35
N ASP A 116 -44.08 -19.03 -13.25
CA ASP A 116 -44.60 -18.51 -11.98
C ASP A 116 -44.32 -19.50 -10.83
N ALA A 117 -43.50 -19.10 -9.85
CA ALA A 117 -43.59 -19.52 -8.44
C ALA A 117 -42.48 -18.86 -7.59
N PHE A 118 -42.81 -17.72 -6.99
CA PHE A 118 -42.72 -17.49 -5.54
C PHE A 118 -41.47 -18.01 -4.76
N MET A 119 -40.51 -17.09 -4.50
CA MET A 119 -39.85 -16.74 -3.20
C MET A 119 -39.07 -17.80 -2.36
N PRO A 120 -38.28 -17.42 -1.31
CA PRO A 120 -37.49 -16.20 -1.00
C PRO A 120 -36.09 -16.47 -0.36
N CYS A 121 -35.37 -15.42 0.05
CA CYS A 121 -34.82 -15.19 1.42
C CYS A 121 -33.39 -14.63 1.48
N ASN A 122 -33.34 -13.35 1.86
CA ASN A 122 -32.31 -12.67 2.63
C ASN A 122 -31.87 -13.51 3.86
N GLU A 123 -30.58 -13.55 4.23
CA GLU A 123 -30.09 -13.33 5.61
C GLU A 123 -28.54 -13.50 5.76
N GLN A 124 -27.89 -12.41 6.17
CA GLN A 124 -26.87 -12.23 7.23
C GLN A 124 -25.63 -13.16 7.42
N LYS A 125 -24.50 -12.45 7.61
CA LYS A 125 -23.45 -12.59 8.64
C LYS A 125 -23.38 -13.93 9.41
N LYS A 126 -22.22 -14.58 9.29
CA LYS A 126 -21.70 -15.70 10.10
C LYS A 126 -20.45 -15.17 10.81
N LEU A 127 -20.17 -15.30 12.09
CA LEU A 127 -20.77 -15.93 13.29
C LEU A 127 -19.90 -15.41 14.46
N ILE A 128 -20.45 -15.27 15.69
CA ILE A 128 -19.73 -15.23 16.99
C ILE A 128 -18.65 -14.14 17.15
#